data_AF-A0A2Z6RTT2-F1
#
_entry.id   AF-A0A2Z6RTT2-F1
#
_cell.length_a   1.000
_cell.length_b   1.000
_cell.length_c   1.000
_cell.angle_alpha   90.00
_cell.angle_beta   90.00
_cell.angle_gamma   90.00
#
_symmetry.space_group_name_H-M   'P 1'
#
loop_
_entity.id
_entity.type
_entity.pdbx_description
1 polymer ?
#
loop_
_entity_poly.entity_id
_entity_poly.type
_entity_poly.pdbx_seq_one_letter_code
_entity_poly.pdbx_strand_id
1 'polypeptide(L)'
;MDSTPALTAFYHVNAVENWKCLNIVEYYRSKVEQAEQKDLKQVLDRIKKDLRLVANSRSDFDATRRGKAQKILDDWKPIFIWFEQDKDFNKI
;
A
#
# COMPACT_ATOMS: atom_id res chain seq x y z
N MET A 1 -9.83 19.81 5.62
CA MET A 1 -9.50 18.71 6.54
C MET A 1 -9.41 17.47 5.69
N ASP A 2 -8.18 17.03 5.42
CA ASP A 2 -7.92 15.95 4.48
C ASP A 2 -8.39 14.63 5.11
N SER A 3 -9.44 14.05 4.54
CA SER A 3 -9.77 12.63 4.70
C SER A 3 -8.47 11.84 4.50
N THR A 4 -7.97 11.01 5.42
CA THR A 4 -8.53 9.68 5.69
C THR A 4 -7.69 8.99 6.79
N PRO A 5 -8.12 8.99 8.07
CA PRO A 5 -7.55 8.10 9.10
C PRO A 5 -7.77 6.60 8.81
N ALA A 6 -8.71 6.27 7.91
CA ALA A 6 -9.20 4.91 7.70
C ALA A 6 -8.24 3.98 6.92
N LEU A 7 -7.29 4.50 6.13
CA LEU A 7 -6.42 3.67 5.30
C LEU A 7 -5.15 3.21 6.04
N THR A 8 -4.56 4.07 6.88
CA THR A 8 -3.43 3.70 7.75
C THR A 8 -3.82 2.69 8.83
N ALA A 9 -5.13 2.50 9.09
CA ALA A 9 -5.65 1.48 9.99
C ALA A 9 -5.13 0.07 9.67
N PHE A 10 -4.86 -0.25 8.40
CA PHE A 10 -4.24 -1.52 8.02
C PHE A 10 -2.92 -1.76 8.78
N TYR A 11 -2.06 -0.74 8.80
CA TYR A 11 -0.73 -0.80 9.42
C TYR A 11 -0.78 -0.70 10.95
N HIS A 12 -1.90 -0.28 11.54
CA HIS A 12 -2.08 -0.32 12.99
C HIS A 12 -2.59 -1.69 13.47
N VAL A 13 -3.54 -2.28 12.74
CA VAL A 13 -4.27 -3.47 13.21
C VAL A 13 -3.59 -4.77 12.80
N ASN A 14 -2.98 -4.83 11.60
CA ASN A 14 -2.41 -6.07 11.09
C ASN A 14 -0.96 -6.29 11.55
N ALA A 15 -0.61 -7.52 11.87
CA ALA A 15 0.76 -7.95 12.13
C ALA A 15 1.66 -7.71 10.91
N VAL A 16 2.95 -7.41 11.13
CA VAL A 16 3.89 -7.02 10.06
C VAL A 16 4.15 -8.15 9.04
N GLU A 17 3.92 -9.40 9.43
CA GLU A 17 3.98 -10.60 8.60
C GLU A 17 2.88 -10.62 7.53
N ASN A 18 1.76 -9.96 7.81
CA ASN A 18 0.61 -9.85 6.90
C ASN A 18 0.75 -8.69 5.91
N TRP A 19 1.82 -7.89 6.00
CA TRP A 19 2.11 -6.79 5.08
C TRP A 19 2.73 -7.31 3.78
N LYS A 20 1.96 -8.15 3.08
CA LYS A 20 2.27 -8.66 1.74
C LYS A 20 1.62 -7.74 0.71
N CYS A 21 2.26 -7.54 -0.44
CA CYS A 21 1.79 -6.63 -1.48
C CYS A 21 0.33 -6.89 -1.87
N LEU A 22 -0.04 -8.16 -2.09
CA LEU A 22 -1.41 -8.57 -2.41
C LEU A 22 -2.40 -8.15 -1.30
N ASN A 23 -2.12 -8.49 -0.05
CA ASN A 23 -2.98 -8.15 1.09
C ASN A 23 -3.20 -6.64 1.24
N ILE A 24 -2.12 -5.85 1.05
CA ILE A 24 -2.21 -4.39 1.12
C ILE A 24 -3.05 -3.86 -0.05
N VAL A 25 -2.80 -4.33 -1.27
CA VAL A 25 -3.56 -3.91 -2.46
C VAL A 25 -5.05 -4.28 -2.33
N GLU A 26 -5.36 -5.49 -1.87
CA GLU A 26 -6.74 -5.94 -1.63
C GLU A 26 -7.44 -5.10 -0.56
N TYR A 27 -6.76 -4.82 0.56
CA TYR A 27 -7.31 -3.94 1.60
C TYR A 27 -7.67 -2.57 1.02
N TYR A 28 -6.73 -1.92 0.31
CA TYR A 28 -6.98 -0.60 -0.26
C TYR A 28 -8.10 -0.64 -1.31
N ARG A 29 -8.12 -1.66 -2.19
CA ARG A 29 -9.21 -1.84 -3.17
C ARG A 29 -10.58 -2.04 -2.51
N SER A 30 -10.63 -2.74 -1.37
CA SER A 30 -11.87 -2.98 -0.61
C SER A 30 -12.39 -1.73 0.11
N LYS A 31 -11.50 -0.79 0.45
CA LYS A 31 -11.82 0.46 1.18
C LYS A 31 -12.08 1.66 0.27
N VAL A 32 -11.79 1.54 -1.02
CA VAL A 32 -12.07 2.56 -2.00
C VAL A 32 -13.50 2.38 -2.53
N GLU A 33 -14.41 3.24 -2.06
CA GLU A 33 -15.83 3.19 -2.40
C GLU A 33 -16.14 3.58 -3.86
N GLN A 34 -15.29 4.36 -4.51
CA GLN A 34 -15.51 4.85 -5.88
C GLN A 34 -14.86 3.92 -6.92
N ALA A 35 -15.65 3.45 -7.88
CA ALA A 35 -15.20 2.57 -8.97
C ALA A 35 -14.05 3.17 -9.81
N GLU A 36 -14.01 4.50 -9.96
CA GLU A 36 -12.96 5.22 -10.71
C GLU A 36 -11.61 5.28 -9.94
N GLN A 37 -11.64 5.12 -8.62
CA GLN A 37 -10.45 5.07 -7.76
C GLN A 37 -9.93 3.64 -7.58
N LYS A 38 -10.57 2.63 -8.21
CA LYS A 38 -10.05 1.25 -8.30
C LYS A 38 -8.92 1.12 -9.31
N ASP A 39 -8.59 2.18 -10.05
CA ASP A 39 -7.42 2.19 -10.91
C ASP A 39 -6.19 1.81 -10.07
N LEU A 40 -5.52 0.75 -10.51
CA LEU A 40 -4.41 0.15 -9.78
C LEU A 40 -3.30 1.16 -9.54
N LYS A 41 -3.07 2.09 -10.47
CA LYS A 41 -2.05 3.14 -10.30
C LYS A 41 -2.37 4.04 -9.10
N GLN A 42 -3.61 4.49 -8.97
CA GLN A 42 -4.03 5.33 -7.84
C GLN A 42 -3.98 4.58 -6.51
N VAL A 43 -4.36 3.30 -6.50
CA VAL A 43 -4.25 2.42 -5.33
C VAL A 43 -2.79 2.30 -4.89
N LEU A 44 -1.89 2.02 -5.84
CA LEU A 44 -0.45 1.91 -5.57
C LEU A 44 0.14 3.24 -5.09
N ASP A 45 -0.23 4.38 -5.69
CA ASP A 45 0.24 5.69 -5.26
C ASP A 45 -0.18 6.02 -3.81
N ARG A 46 -1.40 5.64 -3.42
CA ARG A 46 -1.90 5.79 -2.04
C ARG A 46 -1.14 4.91 -1.07
N ILE A 47 -0.97 3.63 -1.40
CA ILE A 47 -0.19 2.70 -0.57
C ILE A 47 1.22 3.24 -0.37
N LYS A 48 1.87 3.72 -1.43
CA LYS A 48 3.21 4.30 -1.37
C LYS A 48 3.26 5.54 -0.48
N LYS A 49 2.25 6.42 -0.55
CA LYS A 49 2.16 7.61 0.31
C LYS A 49 2.03 7.21 1.78
N ASP A 50 1.19 6.23 2.08
CA ASP A 50 0.97 5.79 3.45
C ASP A 50 2.19 5.02 4.00
N LEU A 51 2.85 4.19 3.20
CA LEU A 51 4.10 3.54 3.60
C LEU A 51 5.20 4.56 3.94
N ARG A 52 5.27 5.70 3.23
CA ARG A 52 6.19 6.79 3.57
C ARG A 52 5.85 7.46 4.91
N LEU A 53 4.56 7.57 5.22
CA LEU A 53 4.12 8.06 6.53
C LEU A 53 4.49 7.06 7.63
N VAL A 54 4.24 5.77 7.41
CA VAL A 54 4.58 4.70 8.35
C VAL A 54 6.09 4.61 8.56
N ALA A 55 6.91 4.70 7.51
CA ALA A 55 8.37 4.64 7.62
C ALA A 55 8.98 5.88 8.30
N ASN A 56 8.23 6.98 8.42
CA ASN A 56 8.72 8.21 9.02
C ASN A 56 9.11 7.99 10.49
N SER A 57 10.30 8.43 10.89
CA SER A 57 10.81 8.32 12.25
C SER A 57 10.00 9.10 13.29
N ARG A 58 9.20 10.08 12.84
CA ARG A 58 8.28 10.87 13.67
C ARG A 58 6.85 10.30 13.71
N SER A 59 6.60 9.16 13.10
CA SER A 59 5.29 8.50 13.15
C SER A 59 5.09 7.73 14.46
N ASP A 60 3.83 7.52 14.83
CA ASP A 60 3.44 6.78 16.04
C ASP A 60 3.65 5.26 15.92
N PHE A 61 4.18 4.78 14.79
CA PHE A 61 4.47 3.37 14.58
C PHE A 61 5.75 2.95 15.29
N ASP A 62 5.80 1.73 15.82
CA ASP A 62 7.00 1.16 16.43
C ASP A 62 8.14 0.93 15.41
N ALA A 63 9.37 0.77 15.90
CA ALA A 63 10.56 0.62 15.05
C ALA A 63 10.47 -0.58 14.09
N THR A 64 9.82 -1.68 14.48
CA THR A 64 9.64 -2.87 13.62
C THR A 64 8.73 -2.54 12.44
N ARG A 65 7.60 -1.88 12.70
CA ARG A 65 6.67 -1.43 11.65
C ARG A 65 7.30 -0.41 10.71
N ARG A 66 8.04 0.57 11.26
CA ARG A 66 8.78 1.55 10.44
C ARG A 66 9.81 0.86 9.53
N GLY A 67 10.61 -0.06 10.09
CA GLY A 67 11.60 -0.81 9.33
C GLY A 67 10.98 -1.69 8.24
N LYS A 68 9.85 -2.34 8.53
CA LYS A 68 9.10 -3.12 7.55
C LYS A 68 8.54 -2.24 6.42
N ALA A 69 7.98 -1.08 6.75
CA ALA A 69 7.48 -0.14 5.75
C ALA A 69 8.60 0.37 4.82
N GLN A 70 9.77 0.70 5.39
CA GLN A 70 10.93 1.10 4.61
C GLN A 70 11.38 -0.02 3.66
N LYS A 71 11.46 -1.27 4.14
CA LYS A 71 11.79 -2.42 3.29
C LYS A 71 10.84 -2.57 2.10
N ILE A 72 9.52 -2.43 2.33
CA ILE A 72 8.52 -2.48 1.26
C ILE A 72 8.71 -1.32 0.26
N LEU A 73 9.08 -0.12 0.73
CA LEU A 73 9.37 1.03 -0.13
C LEU A 73 10.63 0.81 -0.98
N ASP A 74 11.66 0.19 -0.42
CA ASP A 74 12.90 -0.14 -1.12
C ASP A 74 12.62 -1.19 -2.22
N ASP A 75 11.76 -2.16 -1.92
CA ASP A 75 11.30 -3.21 -2.83
C ASP A 75 10.15 -2.76 -3.77
N TRP A 76 9.80 -1.46 -3.80
CA TRP A 76 8.58 -0.97 -4.47
C TRP A 76 8.68 -0.94 -6.00
N LYS A 77 9.88 -0.73 -6.58
CA LYS A 77 10.09 -0.67 -8.04
C LYS A 77 9.69 -1.96 -8.79
N PRO A 78 10.01 -3.17 -8.29
CA PRO A 78 9.53 -4.41 -8.89
C PRO A 78 8.00 -4.42 -9.07
N ILE A 79 7.24 -3.98 -8.07
CA ILE A 79 5.78 -4.14 -8.02
C ILE A 79 5.08 -3.46 -9.19
N PHE A 80 5.52 -2.26 -9.56
CA PHE A 80 4.96 -1.53 -10.70
C PHE A 80 5.20 -2.26 -12.04
N ILE A 81 6.38 -2.86 -12.21
CA ILE A 81 6.76 -3.62 -13.42
C ILE A 81 5.98 -4.94 -13.50
N TRP A 82 5.83 -5.67 -12.39
CA TRP A 82 5.02 -6.91 -12.33
C TRP A 82 3.55 -6.64 -12.69
N PHE A 83 2.97 -5.55 -12.18
CA PHE A 83 1.57 -5.21 -12.46
C PHE A 83 1.33 -4.59 -13.85
N GLU A 84 2.32 -3.94 -14.46
CA GLU A 84 2.23 -3.54 -15.88
C GLU A 84 2.31 -4.75 -16.81
N GLN A 85 3.14 -5.76 -16.49
CA GLN A 85 3.22 -7.01 -17.27
C GLN A 85 1.91 -7.83 -17.23
N ASP A 86 1.16 -7.81 -16.12
CA ASP A 86 -0.15 -8.48 -16.02
C ASP A 86 -1.26 -7.83 -16.88
N LYS A 87 -1.11 -6.56 -17.29
CA LYS A 87 -2.07 -5.91 -18.20
C LYS A 87 -1.99 -6.47 -19.63
N ASP A 88 -0.83 -6.96 -20.04
CA ASP A 88 -0.66 -7.62 -21.33
C ASP A 88 -1.13 -9.08 -21.31
N PHE A 89 -1.18 -9.73 -20.13
CA PHE A 89 -1.63 -11.11 -19.97
C PHE A 89 -3.16 -11.29 -20.03
N ASN A 90 -3.93 -10.23 -19.75
CA ASN A 90 -5.41 -10.23 -19.85
C ASN A 90 -5.94 -9.74 -21.22
N LYS A 91 -5.10 -9.80 -22.26
CA LYS A 91 -5.44 -9.35 -23.62
C LYS A 91 -5.47 -10.48 -24.65
N ILE A 92 -5.70 -11.72 -24.21
CA ILE A 92 -5.86 -12.92 -25.07
C ILE A 92 -7.30 -13.40 -24.98
#